data_AF-A0A7W1CX51-F1
#
_entry.id   AF-A0A7W1CX51-F1
#
_cell.length_a   1.000
_cell.length_b   1.000
_cell.length_c   1.000
_cell.angle_alpha   90.00
_cell.angle_beta   90.00
_cell.angle_gamma   90.00
#
_symmetry.space_group_name_H-M   'P 1'
#
loop_
_entity.id
_entity.type
_entity.pdbx_description
1 polymer ?
#
loop_
_entity_poly.entity_id
_entity_poly.type
_entity_poly.pdbx_seq_one_letter_code
_entity_poly.pdbx_strand_id
1 'polypeptide(L)'
;MRDATLEDLAAIVEIYNSTIPSRIVSADTEPISVERRLPWFHEHDPARRPIRVAEADGEVVGWLSLSDFYDGRPAYNGTAEIGIYVREGHRGQGIGGRMLQEAVGRAPVLGIKTLTAGAFAGNEPSLELFGRFGFERWAYFPRVAELDGAEIDLVVLGLRLTEQYDEPLTEEEIDPEEAEQRITQFVTSADALPGPPVEELAEQVADLMRAAWTDLEKFMDGKPHNKLLATQLLLGQRARGLRPDDPEQWRLYAAATLLSGMVVRSVEG
;
A
#
# COMPACT_ATOMS: atom_id res chain seq x y z
N MET A 1 -8.50 8.28 -1.08
CA MET A 1 -8.51 7.40 0.09
C MET A 1 -8.64 8.27 1.33
N ARG A 2 -9.54 7.91 2.26
CA ARG A 2 -9.71 8.60 3.55
C ARG A 2 -9.98 7.59 4.66
N ASP A 3 -9.88 8.03 5.92
CA ASP A 3 -10.27 7.20 7.05
C ASP A 3 -11.77 6.92 6.99
N ALA A 4 -12.14 5.68 7.29
CA ALA A 4 -13.53 5.28 7.37
C ALA A 4 -14.19 5.93 8.60
N THR A 5 -15.43 6.32 8.43
CA THR A 5 -16.31 6.79 9.50
C THR A 5 -17.42 5.76 9.72
N LEU A 6 -18.19 5.92 10.80
CA LEU A 6 -19.31 5.02 11.08
C LEU A 6 -20.37 5.04 9.97
N GLU A 7 -20.50 6.16 9.25
CA GLU A 7 -21.43 6.31 8.12
C GLU A 7 -21.05 5.39 6.95
N ASP A 8 -19.77 5.03 6.82
CA ASP A 8 -19.28 4.14 5.76
C ASP A 8 -19.53 2.66 6.07
N LEU A 9 -19.89 2.31 7.30
CA LEU A 9 -19.98 0.91 7.74
C LEU A 9 -21.00 0.11 6.90
N ALA A 10 -22.10 0.74 6.50
CA ALA A 10 -23.08 0.12 5.61
C ALA A 10 -22.48 -0.24 4.25
N ALA A 11 -21.73 0.69 3.63
CA ALA A 11 -21.07 0.44 2.35
C ALA A 11 -19.93 -0.58 2.46
N ILE A 12 -19.17 -0.56 3.55
CA ILE A 12 -18.12 -1.55 3.86
C ILE A 12 -18.70 -2.97 3.89
N VAL A 13 -19.80 -3.14 4.64
CA VAL A 13 -20.50 -4.43 4.77
C VAL A 13 -21.11 -4.86 3.45
N GLU A 14 -21.71 -3.95 2.70
CA GLU A 14 -22.27 -4.23 1.38
C GLU A 14 -21.20 -4.73 0.41
N ILE A 15 -20.05 -4.05 0.32
CA ILE A 15 -18.91 -4.47 -0.51
C ILE A 15 -18.38 -5.83 -0.07
N TYR A 16 -18.26 -6.08 1.23
CA TYR A 16 -17.83 -7.38 1.76
C TYR A 16 -18.80 -8.50 1.35
N ASN A 17 -20.09 -8.30 1.60
CA ASN A 17 -21.13 -9.27 1.30
C ASN A 17 -21.25 -9.54 -0.21
N SER A 18 -20.92 -8.58 -1.07
CA SER A 18 -20.83 -8.78 -2.53
C SER A 18 -19.78 -9.83 -2.92
N THR A 19 -18.84 -10.16 -2.03
CA THR A 19 -17.77 -11.13 -2.29
C THR A 19 -18.10 -12.55 -1.85
N ILE A 20 -18.99 -12.70 -0.86
CA ILE A 20 -19.37 -13.99 -0.26
C ILE A 20 -19.94 -14.96 -1.30
N PRO A 21 -20.87 -14.58 -2.20
CA PRO A 21 -21.41 -15.50 -3.20
C PRO A 21 -20.36 -16.07 -4.15
N SER A 22 -19.23 -15.38 -4.35
CA SER A 22 -18.19 -15.84 -5.25
C SER A 22 -17.42 -17.05 -4.71
N ARG A 23 -17.41 -17.25 -3.38
CA ARG A 23 -16.65 -18.32 -2.68
C ARG A 23 -15.14 -18.32 -2.91
N ILE A 24 -14.60 -17.25 -3.50
CA ILE A 24 -13.18 -17.13 -3.88
C ILE A 24 -12.37 -16.32 -2.86
N VAL A 25 -13.03 -15.49 -2.04
CA VAL A 25 -12.39 -14.38 -1.33
C VAL A 25 -12.74 -14.26 0.15
N SER A 26 -13.77 -14.97 0.62
CA SER A 26 -14.18 -14.97 2.03
C SER A 26 -14.52 -16.37 2.50
N ALA A 27 -14.21 -16.64 3.77
CA ALA A 27 -14.60 -17.85 4.48
C ALA A 27 -15.98 -17.73 5.16
N ASP A 28 -16.60 -16.55 5.18
CA ASP A 28 -17.98 -16.42 5.62
C ASP A 28 -18.90 -17.06 4.57
N THR A 29 -19.80 -17.91 5.04
CA THR A 29 -20.78 -18.63 4.20
C THR A 29 -22.11 -17.90 4.08
N GLU A 30 -22.36 -16.91 4.95
CA GLU A 30 -23.60 -16.14 5.02
C GLU A 30 -23.30 -14.64 5.09
N PRO A 31 -24.15 -13.77 4.51
CA PRO A 31 -24.01 -12.33 4.62
C PRO A 31 -23.91 -11.85 6.07
N ILE A 32 -23.00 -10.90 6.31
CA ILE A 32 -22.82 -10.27 7.62
C ILE A 32 -23.70 -9.03 7.71
N SER A 33 -24.33 -8.79 8.86
CA SER A 33 -25.08 -7.57 9.12
C SER A 33 -24.19 -6.42 9.62
N VAL A 34 -24.66 -5.19 9.46
CA VAL A 34 -23.98 -3.99 9.98
C VAL A 34 -23.79 -4.08 11.49
N GLU A 35 -24.79 -4.56 12.22
CA GLU A 35 -24.76 -4.73 13.66
C GLU A 35 -23.68 -5.72 14.09
N ARG A 36 -23.52 -6.83 13.34
CA ARG A 36 -22.46 -7.82 13.60
C ARG A 36 -21.06 -7.27 13.31
N ARG A 37 -20.94 -6.31 12.38
CA ARG A 37 -19.66 -5.72 11.99
C ARG A 37 -19.25 -4.50 12.84
N LEU A 38 -20.19 -3.93 13.60
CA LEU A 38 -19.96 -2.76 14.44
C LEU A 38 -18.83 -2.94 15.48
N PRO A 39 -18.74 -4.06 16.23
CA PRO A 39 -17.62 -4.26 17.17
C PRO A 39 -16.26 -4.27 16.46
N TRP A 40 -16.14 -4.96 15.32
CA TRP A 40 -14.92 -4.97 14.51
C TRP A 40 -14.53 -3.56 14.06
N PHE A 41 -15.48 -2.72 13.68
CA PHE A 41 -15.19 -1.34 13.30
C PHE A 41 -14.57 -0.56 14.47
N HIS A 42 -15.06 -0.78 15.70
CA HIS A 42 -14.54 -0.11 16.90
C HIS A 42 -13.20 -0.67 17.39
N GLU A 43 -12.81 -1.88 17.01
CA GLU A 43 -11.47 -2.43 17.27
C GLU A 43 -10.38 -1.71 16.44
N HIS A 44 -10.78 -1.02 15.37
CA HIS A 44 -9.87 -0.30 14.47
C HIS A 44 -9.64 1.13 14.94
N ASP A 45 -8.39 1.42 15.31
CA ASP A 45 -7.93 2.76 15.67
C ASP A 45 -7.28 3.41 14.43
N PRO A 46 -7.78 4.57 13.93
CA PRO A 46 -7.18 5.28 12.80
C PRO A 46 -5.68 5.56 12.95
N ALA A 47 -5.17 5.71 14.17
CA ALA A 47 -3.75 5.98 14.44
C ALA A 47 -2.86 4.73 14.45
N ARG A 48 -3.44 3.52 14.47
CA ARG A 48 -2.68 2.26 14.65
C ARG A 48 -3.08 1.16 13.66
N ARG A 49 -4.38 0.96 13.50
CA ARG A 49 -5.05 -0.10 12.74
C ARG A 49 -6.22 0.51 11.96
N PRO A 50 -5.96 1.40 10.98
CA PRO A 50 -7.01 2.13 10.30
C PRO A 50 -7.83 1.23 9.38
N ILE A 51 -9.10 1.59 9.23
CA ILE A 51 -9.92 1.23 8.07
C ILE A 51 -9.90 2.44 7.14
N ARG A 52 -9.59 2.23 5.86
CA ARG A 52 -9.58 3.27 4.84
C ARG A 52 -10.56 2.94 3.74
N VAL A 53 -11.25 3.95 3.22
CA VAL A 53 -12.17 3.82 2.10
C VAL A 53 -11.62 4.49 0.84
N ALA A 54 -11.80 3.82 -0.28
CA ALA A 54 -11.61 4.34 -1.63
C ALA A 54 -12.92 4.95 -2.10
N GLU A 55 -12.85 6.20 -2.56
CA GLU A 55 -13.99 6.92 -3.08
C GLU A 55 -13.82 7.22 -4.57
N ALA A 56 -14.91 7.08 -5.32
CA ALA A 56 -15.05 7.58 -6.68
C ALA A 56 -16.46 8.19 -6.81
N ASP A 57 -16.55 9.39 -7.40
CA ASP A 57 -17.81 10.10 -7.63
C ASP A 57 -18.71 10.26 -6.37
N GLY A 58 -18.08 10.38 -5.20
CA GLY A 58 -18.77 10.52 -3.91
C GLY A 58 -19.29 9.20 -3.31
N GLU A 59 -18.98 8.05 -3.93
CA GLU A 59 -19.36 6.73 -3.44
C GLU A 59 -18.15 5.93 -2.96
N VAL A 60 -18.35 5.11 -1.91
CA VAL A 60 -17.35 4.13 -1.48
C VAL A 60 -17.33 2.96 -2.47
N VAL A 61 -16.19 2.81 -3.15
CA VAL A 61 -15.96 1.81 -4.20
C VAL A 61 -15.01 0.69 -3.77
N GLY A 62 -14.38 0.85 -2.61
CA GLY A 62 -13.53 -0.16 -2.00
C GLY A 62 -13.08 0.25 -0.61
N TRP A 63 -12.53 -0.68 0.13
CA TRP A 63 -11.95 -0.40 1.44
C TRP A 63 -10.78 -1.34 1.73
N LEU A 64 -9.89 -0.89 2.61
CA LEU A 64 -8.86 -1.69 3.21
C LEU A 64 -8.91 -1.57 4.73
N SER A 65 -8.46 -2.61 5.43
CA SER A 65 -8.27 -2.59 6.88
C SER A 65 -6.91 -3.14 7.24
N LEU A 66 -6.28 -2.54 8.25
CA LEU A 66 -5.12 -3.12 8.92
C LEU A 66 -5.56 -3.64 10.28
N SER A 67 -5.56 -4.94 10.47
CA SER A 67 -5.95 -5.61 11.73
C SER A 67 -4.72 -6.03 12.52
N ASP A 68 -4.90 -6.27 13.82
CA ASP A 68 -3.87 -6.91 14.62
C ASP A 68 -3.61 -8.34 14.16
N PHE A 69 -2.33 -8.69 14.05
CA PHE A 69 -1.93 -10.06 13.80
C PHE A 69 -2.02 -10.88 15.10
N TYR A 70 -2.60 -12.08 14.99
CA TYR A 70 -2.59 -13.11 16.05
C TYR A 70 -3.04 -12.59 17.43
N ASP A 71 -4.29 -12.12 17.48
CA ASP A 71 -4.98 -11.60 18.66
C ASP A 71 -4.30 -10.39 19.33
N GLY A 72 -3.44 -9.66 18.62
CA GLY A 72 -2.81 -8.44 19.14
C GLY A 72 -1.82 -8.67 20.27
N ARG A 73 -1.19 -9.85 20.36
CA ARG A 73 -0.15 -10.10 21.37
C ARG A 73 1.01 -9.12 21.19
N PRO A 74 1.58 -8.53 22.27
CA PRO A 74 2.51 -7.39 22.15
C PRO A 74 3.75 -7.62 21.27
N ALA A 75 4.27 -8.85 21.21
CA ALA A 75 5.42 -9.17 20.36
C ALA A 75 5.13 -9.01 18.85
N TYR A 76 3.85 -9.05 18.46
CA TYR A 76 3.38 -8.88 17.09
C TYR A 76 2.90 -7.45 16.79
N ASN A 77 3.11 -6.47 17.67
CA ASN A 77 2.64 -5.09 17.44
C ASN A 77 3.19 -4.47 16.13
N GLY A 78 4.37 -4.91 15.68
CA GLY A 78 4.97 -4.52 14.42
C GLY A 78 4.43 -5.28 13.19
N THR A 79 3.45 -6.16 13.36
CA THR A 79 2.84 -6.96 12.29
C THR A 79 1.36 -6.62 12.20
N ALA A 80 0.85 -6.43 10.98
CA ALA A 80 -0.57 -6.22 10.74
C ALA A 80 -1.08 -7.10 9.61
N GLU A 81 -2.31 -7.59 9.77
CA GLU A 81 -3.03 -8.28 8.69
C GLU A 81 -3.75 -7.28 7.81
N ILE A 82 -3.61 -7.41 6.49
CA ILE A 82 -4.27 -6.54 5.54
C ILE A 82 -5.48 -7.23 4.89
N GLY A 83 -6.64 -6.57 4.95
CA GLY A 83 -7.82 -6.90 4.16
C GLY A 83 -8.06 -5.85 3.09
N ILE A 84 -8.38 -6.25 1.86
CA ILE A 84 -8.68 -5.36 0.73
C ILE A 84 -9.91 -5.88 0.01
N TYR A 85 -10.91 -5.03 -0.17
CA TYR A 85 -12.14 -5.36 -0.88
C TYR A 85 -12.52 -4.25 -1.85
N VAL A 86 -12.91 -4.63 -3.07
CA VAL A 86 -13.32 -3.72 -4.13
C VAL A 86 -14.72 -4.12 -4.59
N ARG A 87 -15.61 -3.11 -4.69
CA ARG A 87 -16.97 -3.24 -5.22
C ARG A 87 -16.93 -3.91 -6.59
N GLU A 88 -17.83 -4.86 -6.84
CA GLU A 88 -17.79 -5.72 -8.03
C GLU A 88 -17.68 -4.94 -9.36
N GLY A 89 -18.50 -3.91 -9.57
CA GLY A 89 -18.46 -3.06 -10.77
C GLY A 89 -17.23 -2.17 -10.92
N HIS A 90 -16.34 -2.13 -9.92
CA HIS A 90 -15.13 -1.30 -9.89
C HIS A 90 -13.83 -2.14 -9.89
N ARG A 91 -13.94 -3.46 -10.03
CA ARG A 91 -12.78 -4.36 -10.14
C ARG A 91 -12.09 -4.19 -11.50
N GLY A 92 -10.80 -4.54 -11.56
CA GLY A 92 -9.98 -4.40 -12.77
C GLY A 92 -9.56 -2.96 -13.11
N GLN A 93 -9.98 -1.96 -12.34
CA GLN A 93 -9.68 -0.54 -12.56
C GLN A 93 -8.50 -0.04 -11.70
N GLY A 94 -7.62 -0.94 -11.27
CA GLY A 94 -6.44 -0.61 -10.45
C GLY A 94 -6.72 -0.11 -9.03
N ILE A 95 -7.97 -0.15 -8.53
CA ILE A 95 -8.32 0.32 -7.18
C ILE A 95 -7.61 -0.51 -6.09
N GLY A 96 -7.60 -1.84 -6.23
CA GLY A 96 -6.90 -2.73 -5.30
C GLY A 96 -5.41 -2.41 -5.18
N GLY A 97 -4.74 -2.13 -6.32
CA GLY A 97 -3.34 -1.71 -6.33
C GLY A 97 -3.12 -0.37 -5.64
N ARG A 98 -3.98 0.62 -5.86
CA ARG A 98 -3.90 1.91 -5.16
C ARG A 98 -4.09 1.76 -3.64
N MET A 99 -5.00 0.90 -3.21
CA MET A 99 -5.21 0.60 -1.79
C MET A 99 -4.00 -0.12 -1.18
N LEU A 100 -3.44 -1.11 -1.87
CA LEU A 100 -2.26 -1.83 -1.41
C LEU A 100 -1.03 -0.91 -1.33
N GLN A 101 -0.84 -0.05 -2.33
CA GLN A 101 0.20 0.98 -2.33
C GLN A 101 0.10 1.90 -1.12
N GLU A 102 -1.12 2.38 -0.82
CA GLU A 102 -1.35 3.21 0.35
C GLU A 102 -1.03 2.47 1.65
N ALA A 103 -1.46 1.21 1.79
CA ALA A 103 -1.19 0.41 2.99
C ALA A 103 0.32 0.21 3.22
N VAL A 104 1.07 -0.12 2.17
CA VAL A 104 2.54 -0.25 2.21
C VAL A 104 3.18 1.09 2.57
N GLY A 105 2.74 2.20 1.99
CA GLY A 105 3.26 3.54 2.27
C GLY A 105 2.93 4.07 3.67
N ARG A 106 1.78 3.69 4.25
CA ARG A 106 1.35 4.09 5.60
C ARG A 106 1.92 3.20 6.70
N ALA A 107 2.20 1.93 6.42
CA ALA A 107 2.63 0.98 7.44
C ALA A 107 3.82 1.47 8.31
N PRO A 108 4.89 2.11 7.77
CA PRO A 108 5.99 2.62 8.58
C PRO A 108 5.59 3.69 9.60
N VAL A 109 4.67 4.61 9.25
CA VAL A 109 4.22 5.66 10.18
C VAL A 109 3.30 5.11 11.27
N LEU A 110 2.68 3.96 11.03
CA LEU A 110 1.88 3.22 12.01
C LEU A 110 2.73 2.27 12.88
N GLY A 111 4.06 2.30 12.73
CA GLY A 111 4.99 1.40 13.44
C GLY A 111 4.94 -0.05 12.96
N ILE A 112 4.31 -0.31 11.80
CA ILE A 112 4.21 -1.64 11.19
C ILE A 112 5.48 -1.90 10.37
N LYS A 113 6.11 -3.05 10.65
CA LYS A 113 7.31 -3.58 9.99
C LYS A 113 6.99 -4.73 9.05
N THR A 114 5.86 -5.39 9.26
CA THR A 114 5.45 -6.55 8.48
C THR A 114 3.96 -6.47 8.17
N LEU A 115 3.60 -6.67 6.91
CA LEU A 115 2.22 -6.86 6.47
C LEU A 115 2.00 -8.32 6.11
N THR A 116 0.86 -8.88 6.48
CA THR A 116 0.47 -10.26 6.10
C THR A 116 -0.93 -10.27 5.51
N ALA A 117 -1.18 -11.15 4.56
CA ALA A 117 -2.51 -11.34 3.96
C ALA A 117 -2.83 -12.82 3.82
N GLY A 118 -4.09 -13.19 4.04
CA GLY A 118 -4.62 -14.51 3.70
C GLY A 118 -5.38 -14.43 2.38
N ALA A 119 -5.13 -15.39 1.48
CA ALA A 119 -5.89 -15.53 0.24
C ALA A 119 -6.12 -17.01 -0.06
N PHE A 120 -7.31 -17.37 -0.54
CA PHE A 120 -7.52 -18.72 -1.07
C PHE A 120 -6.58 -18.97 -2.26
N ALA A 121 -6.07 -20.19 -2.37
CA ALA A 121 -5.05 -20.53 -3.36
C ALA A 121 -5.55 -20.33 -4.81
N GLY A 122 -6.86 -20.50 -5.06
CA GLY A 122 -7.51 -20.26 -6.36
C GLY A 122 -7.95 -18.83 -6.61
N ASN A 123 -7.41 -17.85 -5.88
CA ASN A 123 -7.63 -16.43 -6.11
C ASN A 123 -6.39 -15.79 -6.75
N GLU A 124 -6.05 -16.24 -7.95
CA GLU A 124 -4.89 -15.78 -8.71
C GLU A 124 -4.83 -14.25 -8.85
N PRO A 125 -5.94 -13.53 -9.13
CA PRO A 125 -5.88 -12.07 -9.21
C PRO A 125 -5.39 -11.39 -7.93
N SER A 126 -5.77 -11.91 -6.75
CA SER A 126 -5.27 -11.41 -5.48
C SER A 126 -3.80 -11.77 -5.29
N LEU A 127 -3.42 -13.03 -5.53
CA LEU A 127 -2.04 -13.48 -5.39
C LEU A 127 -1.08 -12.69 -6.29
N GLU A 128 -1.47 -12.43 -7.54
CA GLU A 128 -0.71 -11.60 -8.48
C GLU A 128 -0.64 -10.15 -8.01
N LEU A 129 -1.76 -9.58 -7.56
CA LEU A 129 -1.79 -8.22 -7.04
C LEU A 129 -0.80 -8.07 -5.88
N PHE A 130 -0.85 -8.93 -4.88
CA PHE A 130 0.07 -8.88 -3.75
C PHE A 130 1.53 -9.12 -4.18
N GLY A 131 1.79 -10.07 -5.08
CA GLY A 131 3.12 -10.34 -5.61
C GLY A 131 3.77 -9.13 -6.30
N ARG A 132 2.99 -8.34 -7.06
CA ARG A 132 3.48 -7.08 -7.68
C ARG A 132 3.93 -6.03 -6.67
N PHE A 133 3.48 -6.12 -5.42
CA PHE A 133 3.88 -5.23 -4.31
C PHE A 133 4.94 -5.88 -3.40
N GLY A 134 5.59 -6.95 -3.86
CA GLY A 134 6.69 -7.60 -3.14
C GLY A 134 6.25 -8.54 -2.02
N PHE A 135 4.97 -8.89 -1.93
CA PHE A 135 4.54 -9.91 -0.99
C PHE A 135 4.99 -11.29 -1.48
N GLU A 136 5.55 -12.06 -0.56
CA GLU A 136 5.99 -13.43 -0.79
C GLU A 136 5.02 -14.43 -0.15
N ARG A 137 4.99 -15.65 -0.68
CA ARG A 137 4.25 -16.75 -0.04
C ARG A 137 5.04 -17.28 1.15
N TRP A 138 4.53 -17.08 2.35
CA TRP A 138 5.17 -17.54 3.59
C TRP A 138 4.60 -18.84 4.11
N ALA A 139 3.32 -19.14 3.84
CA ALA A 139 2.73 -20.42 4.19
C ALA A 139 1.68 -20.89 3.19
N TYR A 140 1.46 -22.19 3.18
CA TYR A 140 0.40 -22.88 2.44
C TYR A 140 -0.29 -23.85 3.38
N PHE A 141 -1.60 -23.69 3.55
CA PHE A 141 -2.44 -24.57 4.36
C PHE A 141 -3.36 -25.37 3.44
N PRO A 142 -3.07 -26.66 3.20
CA PRO A 142 -3.91 -27.50 2.36
C PRO A 142 -5.20 -27.84 3.09
N ARG A 143 -6.34 -27.72 2.38
CA ARG A 143 -7.68 -28.18 2.79
C ARG A 143 -8.07 -27.67 4.17
N VAL A 144 -7.68 -26.44 4.48
CA VAL A 144 -7.82 -25.86 5.81
C VAL A 144 -9.22 -25.32 6.07
N ALA A 145 -9.97 -25.07 5.01
CA ALA A 145 -11.36 -24.62 5.08
C ALA A 145 -12.26 -25.51 4.21
N GLU A 146 -13.55 -25.51 4.52
CA GLU A 146 -14.59 -26.15 3.71
C GLU A 146 -15.66 -25.11 3.36
N LEU A 147 -15.96 -24.97 2.07
CA LEU A 147 -17.04 -24.12 1.55
C LEU A 147 -17.97 -24.96 0.69
N ASP A 148 -19.23 -25.08 1.12
CA ASP A 148 -20.27 -25.88 0.45
C ASP A 148 -19.83 -27.34 0.14
N GLY A 149 -19.05 -27.95 1.04
CA GLY A 149 -18.52 -29.31 0.87
C GLY A 149 -17.28 -29.42 -0.02
N ALA A 150 -16.75 -28.30 -0.52
CA ALA A 150 -15.45 -28.25 -1.20
C ALA A 150 -14.33 -27.85 -0.23
N GLU A 151 -13.24 -28.61 -0.21
CA GLU A 151 -12.04 -28.26 0.55
C GLU A 151 -11.27 -27.12 -0.14
N ILE A 152 -10.87 -26.11 0.64
CA ILE A 152 -10.20 -24.90 0.16
C ILE A 152 -8.81 -24.78 0.80
N ASP A 153 -7.84 -24.48 -0.06
CA ASP A 153 -6.46 -24.23 0.33
C ASP A 153 -6.24 -22.73 0.60
N LEU A 154 -5.46 -22.40 1.63
CA LEU A 154 -5.13 -21.03 2.01
C LEU A 154 -3.64 -20.75 1.78
N VAL A 155 -3.34 -19.64 1.13
CA VAL A 155 -1.99 -19.07 1.03
C VAL A 155 -1.89 -17.92 2.02
N VAL A 156 -0.84 -17.91 2.84
CA VAL A 156 -0.46 -16.73 3.62
C VAL A 156 0.69 -16.04 2.92
N LEU A 157 0.44 -14.78 2.61
CA LEU A 157 1.38 -13.85 2.01
C LEU A 157 1.97 -12.96 3.09
N GLY A 158 3.23 -12.57 2.93
CA GLY A 158 3.86 -11.62 3.82
C GLY A 158 4.83 -10.69 3.11
N LEU A 159 4.93 -9.48 3.63
CA LEU A 159 5.87 -8.45 3.19
C LEU A 159 6.59 -7.89 4.41
N ARG A 160 7.91 -8.00 4.42
CA ARG A 160 8.77 -7.34 5.40
C ARG A 160 9.16 -5.97 4.86
N LEU A 161 8.70 -4.91 5.52
CA LEU A 161 8.99 -3.52 5.14
C LEU A 161 10.37 -3.05 5.63
N THR A 162 10.97 -3.79 6.57
CA THR A 162 12.25 -3.45 7.20
C THR A 162 13.25 -4.59 7.11
N GLU A 163 13.77 -4.83 5.92
CA GLU A 163 15.10 -5.39 5.60
C GLU A 163 15.52 -4.67 4.30
N GLN A 164 16.48 -3.75 4.33
CA GLN A 164 17.87 -4.06 3.94
C GLN A 164 17.95 -5.20 2.91
N TYR A 165 17.95 -4.82 1.62
CA TYR A 165 18.51 -5.64 0.55
C TYR A 165 20.02 -5.81 0.81
N ASP A 166 20.44 -7.04 1.09
CA ASP A 166 21.83 -7.50 0.94
C ASP A 166 22.00 -8.33 -0.35
N GLU A 167 21.01 -8.36 -1.24
CA GLU A 167 21.16 -8.88 -2.60
C GLU A 167 20.99 -7.75 -3.64
N PRO A 168 21.91 -7.63 -4.61
CA PRO A 168 21.84 -6.59 -5.63
C PRO A 168 20.70 -6.89 -6.59
N LEU A 169 19.74 -5.96 -6.66
CA LEU A 169 18.86 -5.83 -7.83
C LEU A 169 19.74 -5.66 -9.06
N THR A 170 19.54 -6.47 -10.09
CA THR A 170 20.22 -6.32 -11.38
C THR A 170 19.90 -4.94 -11.97
N GLU A 171 20.95 -4.20 -12.31
CA GLU A 171 20.88 -2.82 -12.77
C GLU A 171 20.22 -2.70 -14.15
N GLU A 172 19.12 -1.96 -14.22
CA GLU A 172 18.94 -1.03 -15.33
C GLU A 172 19.27 0.37 -14.81
N GLU A 173 20.40 0.92 -15.27
CA GLU A 173 20.73 2.33 -15.05
C GLU A 173 19.72 3.18 -15.84
N ILE A 174 18.76 3.76 -15.15
CA ILE A 174 17.91 4.81 -15.74
C ILE A 174 18.76 6.08 -15.83
N ASP A 175 18.88 6.61 -17.05
CA ASP A 175 19.58 7.86 -17.35
C ASP A 175 19.02 9.02 -16.50
N PRO A 176 19.85 9.78 -15.77
CA PRO A 176 19.40 10.92 -14.97
C PRO A 176 18.55 11.94 -15.72
N GLU A 177 18.85 12.21 -17.00
CA GLU A 177 18.05 13.14 -17.81
C GLU A 177 16.67 12.55 -18.15
N GLU A 178 16.61 11.24 -18.39
CA GLU A 178 15.35 10.52 -18.62
C GLU A 178 14.50 10.46 -17.34
N ALA A 179 15.13 10.24 -16.19
CA ALA A 179 14.46 10.30 -14.89
C ALA A 179 13.87 11.70 -14.65
N GLU A 180 14.64 12.76 -14.91
CA GLU A 180 14.19 14.15 -14.78
C GLU A 180 13.03 14.49 -15.72
N GLN A 181 13.08 14.05 -16.98
CA GLN A 181 11.99 14.22 -17.94
C GLN A 181 10.71 13.51 -17.48
N ARG A 182 10.83 12.26 -17.00
CA ARG A 182 9.70 11.47 -16.52
C ARG A 182 9.09 12.06 -15.24
N ILE A 183 9.91 12.60 -14.34
CA ILE A 183 9.46 13.32 -13.14
C ILE A 183 8.68 14.57 -13.56
N THR A 184 9.25 15.38 -14.46
CA THR A 184 8.63 16.62 -14.95
C THR A 184 7.29 16.31 -15.65
N GLN A 185 7.24 15.26 -16.46
CA GLN A 185 6.02 14.83 -17.13
C GLN A 185 4.95 14.33 -16.15
N PHE A 186 5.33 13.56 -15.13
CA PHE A 186 4.39 13.09 -14.11
C PHE A 186 3.80 14.27 -13.33
N VAL A 187 4.66 15.18 -12.87
CA VAL A 187 4.26 16.35 -12.08
C VAL A 187 3.37 17.29 -12.89
N THR A 188 3.68 17.53 -14.15
CA THR A 188 2.84 18.36 -15.05
C THR A 188 1.54 17.68 -15.46
N SER A 189 1.42 16.36 -15.33
CA SER A 189 0.16 15.62 -15.60
C SER A 189 -0.76 15.46 -14.39
N ALA A 190 -0.31 15.85 -13.19
CA ALA A 190 -1.02 15.62 -11.93
C ALA A 190 -1.95 16.79 -11.58
N ASP A 191 -3.02 16.99 -12.35
CA ASP A 191 -3.98 18.10 -12.22
C ASP A 191 -4.90 18.09 -10.97
N ALA A 192 -4.62 17.31 -9.92
CA ALA A 192 -5.48 17.28 -8.74
C ALA A 192 -4.75 16.81 -7.46
N LEU A 193 -3.97 17.69 -6.84
CA LEU A 193 -3.63 17.57 -5.42
C LEU A 193 -4.09 18.83 -4.69
N PRO A 194 -4.90 18.74 -3.62
CA PRO A 194 -5.30 19.92 -2.85
C PRO A 194 -4.07 20.48 -2.11
N GLY A 195 -3.67 21.69 -2.48
CA GLY A 195 -2.45 22.37 -2.00
C GLY A 195 -2.14 23.61 -2.86
N PRO A 196 -1.01 24.30 -2.65
CA PRO A 196 -0.54 25.34 -3.57
C PRO A 196 -0.47 24.81 -5.02
N PRO A 197 -0.45 25.68 -6.05
CA PRO A 197 -0.45 25.25 -7.45
C PRO A 197 0.62 24.17 -7.70
N VAL A 198 0.24 23.09 -8.40
CA VAL A 198 1.12 21.93 -8.67
C VAL A 198 2.46 22.37 -9.28
N GLU A 199 2.43 23.43 -10.07
CA GLU A 199 3.60 24.09 -10.68
C GLU A 199 4.57 24.68 -9.64
N GLU A 200 4.08 25.27 -8.53
CA GLU A 200 4.94 25.79 -7.45
C GLU A 200 5.52 24.67 -6.57
N LEU A 201 4.80 23.54 -6.43
CA LEU A 201 5.28 22.35 -5.74
C LEU A 201 6.28 21.55 -6.56
N ALA A 202 6.14 21.57 -7.89
CA ALA A 202 6.99 20.85 -8.83
C ALA A 202 8.46 21.19 -8.64
N GLU A 203 8.77 22.49 -8.63
CA GLU A 203 10.13 22.99 -8.51
C GLU A 203 10.73 22.66 -7.13
N GLN A 204 9.94 22.81 -6.06
CA GLN A 204 10.36 22.49 -4.69
C GLN A 204 10.63 20.99 -4.49
N VAL A 205 9.80 20.13 -5.09
CA VAL A 205 9.99 18.68 -5.07
C VAL A 205 11.21 18.29 -5.90
N ALA A 206 11.38 18.86 -7.09
CA ALA A 206 12.55 18.63 -7.94
C ALA A 206 13.85 19.08 -7.24
N ASP A 207 13.85 20.21 -6.53
CA ASP A 207 14.98 20.68 -5.73
C ASP A 207 15.36 19.70 -4.61
N LEU A 208 14.36 19.21 -3.87
CA LEU A 208 14.58 18.22 -2.81
C LEU A 208 15.16 16.92 -3.38
N MET A 209 14.68 16.48 -4.54
CA MET A 209 15.19 15.29 -5.22
C MET A 209 16.62 15.49 -5.71
N ARG A 210 16.95 16.63 -6.33
CA ARG A 210 18.31 16.98 -6.77
C ARG A 210 19.29 17.05 -5.60
N ALA A 211 18.87 17.65 -4.49
CA ALA A 211 19.67 17.72 -3.27
C ALA A 211 19.91 16.33 -2.68
N ALA A 212 18.86 15.50 -2.58
CA ALA A 212 18.97 14.12 -2.10
C ALA A 212 19.88 13.27 -3.00
N TRP A 213 19.79 13.45 -4.32
CA TRP A 213 20.67 12.80 -5.30
C TRP A 213 22.13 13.21 -5.14
N THR A 214 22.40 14.50 -5.02
CA THR A 214 23.76 15.04 -4.81
C THR A 214 24.38 14.53 -3.52
N ASP A 215 23.60 14.46 -2.45
CA ASP A 215 24.04 13.89 -1.18
C ASP A 215 24.33 12.40 -1.35
N LEU A 216 23.47 11.67 -2.05
CA LEU A 216 23.65 10.25 -2.34
C LEU A 216 24.94 9.99 -3.11
N GLU A 217 25.25 10.77 -4.15
CA GLU A 217 26.48 10.63 -4.93
C GLU A 217 27.74 10.80 -4.08
N LYS A 218 27.72 11.69 -3.08
CA LYS A 218 28.83 11.84 -2.12
C LYS A 218 28.95 10.64 -1.17
N PHE A 219 27.82 10.05 -0.77
CA PHE A 219 27.81 8.88 0.12
C PHE A 219 28.15 7.57 -0.61
N MET A 220 27.95 7.51 -1.92
CA MET A 220 27.95 6.28 -2.72
C MET A 220 29.20 6.08 -3.59
N ASP A 221 30.28 6.83 -3.33
CA ASP A 221 31.53 6.80 -4.10
C ASP A 221 31.91 5.38 -4.59
N GLY A 222 31.76 5.17 -5.91
CA GLY A 222 32.15 3.95 -6.61
C GLY A 222 31.29 2.69 -6.42
N LYS A 223 30.03 2.79 -5.95
CA LYS A 223 29.16 1.59 -5.74
C LYS A 223 27.94 1.53 -6.67
N PRO A 224 27.70 0.41 -7.39
CA PRO A 224 26.56 0.26 -8.29
C PRO A 224 25.29 -0.13 -7.51
N HIS A 225 24.32 0.79 -7.42
CA HIS A 225 23.03 0.56 -6.76
C HIS A 225 21.92 1.45 -7.38
N ASN A 226 20.67 0.98 -7.36
CA ASN A 226 19.50 1.71 -7.86
C ASN A 226 19.30 3.06 -7.12
N LYS A 227 19.79 4.15 -7.74
CA LYS A 227 19.77 5.50 -7.19
C LYS A 227 18.36 6.03 -6.93
N LEU A 228 17.36 5.57 -7.69
CA LEU A 228 15.95 5.94 -7.54
C LEU A 228 15.39 5.45 -6.20
N LEU A 229 15.62 4.17 -5.90
CA LEU A 229 15.21 3.55 -4.63
C LEU A 229 15.98 4.14 -3.44
N ALA A 230 17.28 4.37 -3.61
CA ALA A 230 18.12 4.98 -2.58
C ALA A 230 17.68 6.42 -2.26
N THR A 231 17.32 7.20 -3.28
CA THR A 231 16.77 8.56 -3.13
C THR A 231 15.41 8.53 -2.43
N GLN A 232 14.52 7.59 -2.79
CA GLN A 232 13.23 7.40 -2.12
C GLN A 232 13.41 7.10 -0.63
N LEU A 233 14.33 6.21 -0.28
CA LEU A 233 14.61 5.84 1.12
C LEU A 233 15.17 7.02 1.91
N LEU A 234 16.09 7.79 1.33
CA LEU A 234 16.68 8.97 1.98
C LEU A 234 15.61 10.04 2.27
N LEU A 235 14.73 10.31 1.30
CA LEU A 235 13.62 11.26 1.46
C LEU A 235 12.63 10.78 2.53
N GLY A 236 12.28 9.49 2.51
CA GLY A 236 11.41 8.88 3.52
C GLY A 236 12.03 8.81 4.93
N GLN A 237 13.36 8.78 5.05
CA GLN A 237 14.04 8.91 6.35
C GLN A 237 14.03 10.36 6.85
N ARG A 238 14.30 11.34 5.99
CA ARG A 238 14.24 12.77 6.37
C ARG A 238 12.84 13.18 6.82
N ALA A 239 11.80 12.69 6.13
CA ALA A 239 10.40 12.96 6.50
C ALA A 239 10.06 12.48 7.92
N ARG A 240 10.65 11.37 8.38
CA ARG A 240 10.41 10.82 9.73
C ARG A 240 10.95 11.69 10.87
N GLY A 241 11.88 12.61 10.58
CA GLY A 241 12.43 13.54 11.58
C GLY A 241 11.59 14.80 11.79
N LEU A 242 10.54 15.00 10.99
CA LEU A 242 9.75 16.22 10.96
C LEU A 242 8.36 16.02 11.58
N ARG A 243 7.72 17.13 11.98
CA ARG A 243 6.38 17.11 12.57
C ARG A 243 5.29 17.01 11.48
N PRO A 244 4.13 16.37 11.76
CA PRO A 244 2.96 16.25 10.86
C PRO A 244 2.48 17.54 10.20
N ASP A 245 2.62 18.67 10.89
CA ASP A 245 2.21 20.00 10.46
C ASP A 245 3.33 20.77 9.74
N ASP A 246 4.52 20.18 9.61
CA ASP A 246 5.65 20.77 8.93
C ASP A 246 5.46 20.66 7.40
N PRO A 247 5.36 21.79 6.66
CA PRO A 247 5.22 21.77 5.22
C PRO A 247 6.34 21.01 4.51
N GLU A 248 7.54 20.93 5.10
CA GLU A 248 8.65 20.15 4.55
C GLU A 248 8.40 18.64 4.62
N GLN A 249 7.70 18.14 5.65
CA GLN A 249 7.36 16.73 5.74
C GLN A 249 6.44 16.30 4.60
N TRP A 250 5.46 17.14 4.26
CA TRP A 250 4.52 16.86 3.18
C TRP A 250 5.22 16.81 1.82
N ARG A 251 6.16 17.73 1.57
CA ARG A 251 6.98 17.75 0.35
C ARG A 251 7.87 16.52 0.21
N LEU A 252 8.51 16.09 1.30
CA LEU A 252 9.35 14.88 1.31
C LEU A 252 8.52 13.60 1.09
N TYR A 253 7.31 13.55 1.66
CA TYR A 253 6.39 12.44 1.43
C TYR A 253 5.93 12.38 -0.02
N ALA A 254 5.52 13.51 -0.60
CA ALA A 254 5.17 13.60 -2.01
C ALA A 254 6.32 13.12 -2.91
N ALA A 255 7.54 13.60 -2.67
CA ALA A 255 8.73 13.17 -3.42
C ALA A 255 9.01 11.66 -3.31
N ALA A 256 8.85 11.06 -2.12
CA ALA A 256 9.03 9.61 -1.93
C ALA A 256 7.92 8.79 -2.62
N THR A 257 6.66 9.24 -2.57
CA THR A 257 5.54 8.60 -3.25
C THR A 257 5.70 8.63 -4.78
N LEU A 258 6.22 9.74 -5.33
CA LEU A 258 6.52 9.87 -6.76
C LEU A 258 7.53 8.82 -7.23
N LEU A 259 8.64 8.68 -6.51
CA LEU A 259 9.69 7.70 -6.83
C LEU A 259 9.18 6.27 -6.77
N SER A 260 8.30 5.96 -5.82
CA SER A 260 7.66 4.64 -5.73
C SER A 260 6.85 4.28 -6.99
N GLY A 261 6.23 5.26 -7.66
CA GLY A 261 5.48 5.03 -8.90
C GLY A 261 6.38 4.78 -10.12
N MET A 262 7.61 5.28 -10.11
CA MET A 262 8.58 5.10 -11.18
C MET A 262 9.29 3.74 -11.12
N VAL A 263 9.60 3.25 -9.90
CA VAL A 263 10.17 1.90 -9.68
C VAL A 263 9.24 0.81 -10.25
N VAL A 264 7.93 0.98 -10.13
CA VAL A 264 6.95 -0.03 -10.59
C VAL A 264 6.82 -0.06 -12.12
N ARG A 265 6.92 1.09 -12.80
CA ARG A 265 6.77 1.18 -14.26
C ARG A 265 8.01 0.77 -15.05
N SER A 266 9.21 0.78 -14.45
CA SER A 266 10.41 0.25 -15.11
C SER A 266 10.43 -1.28 -15.15
N VAL A 267 9.67 -1.95 -14.28
CA VAL A 267 9.53 -3.42 -14.25
C VAL A 267 8.50 -3.91 -15.28
N GLU A 268 7.71 -3.00 -15.86
CA GLU A 268 6.75 -3.29 -16.95
C GLU A 268 7.37 -3.09 -18.36
N GLY A 269 8.67 -2.77 -18.46
CA GLY A 269 9.43 -2.63 -19.71
C GLY A 269 9.99 -3.94 -20.23
#